data_AF-A0A3A8J5T6-F1
#
_entry.id   AF-A0A3A8J5T6-F1
#
_cell.length_a   1.000
_cell.length_b   1.000
_cell.length_c   1.000
_cell.angle_alpha   90.00
_cell.angle_beta   90.00
_cell.angle_gamma   90.00
#
_symmetry.space_group_name_H-M   'P 1'
#
loop_
_entity.id
_entity.type
_entity.pdbx_description
1 polymer ?
#
loop_
_entity_poly.entity_id
_entity_poly.type
_entity_poly.pdbx_seq_one_letter_code
_entity_poly.pdbx_strand_id
1 'polypeptide(L)'
;MRTLSVLLLAVGVPALGLAQDPRPEPLTGRIEHIELQGNTRTQDSVIVRALRMAPGDSLTTGDVAELKRRLLNLKLFTSVEVSTRAEGTGVALQVAVEERWTLLPIPVFTSSNGQWQAGVFAVETNLLGLNKTVVFGGLGGNRGATLFTMYKDASILDSRWTGLVTLQASRPPGPTASGASRASSSMGTPTAASISRARSASS
;
A
#
# COMPACT_ATOMS: atom_id res chain seq x y z
N MET A 1 13.11 2.64 55.72
CA MET A 1 12.84 3.80 54.83
C MET A 1 14.16 4.26 54.25
N ARG A 2 14.39 4.07 52.96
CA ARG A 2 15.56 4.58 52.23
C ARG A 2 15.07 5.09 50.87
N THR A 3 14.99 6.40 50.73
CA THR A 3 14.63 7.11 49.50
C THR A 3 15.86 7.15 48.59
N LEU A 4 15.74 6.57 47.40
CA LEU A 4 16.70 6.71 46.30
C LEU A 4 16.26 7.90 45.44
N SER A 5 17.05 8.97 45.45
CA SER A 5 16.88 10.11 44.54
C SER A 5 17.69 9.84 43.26
N VAL A 6 17.01 9.80 42.11
CA VAL A 6 17.64 9.71 40.79
C VAL A 6 17.79 11.14 40.25
N LEU A 7 19.04 11.58 40.09
CA LEU A 7 19.39 12.87 39.48
C LEU A 7 19.44 12.68 37.96
N LEU A 8 18.45 13.21 37.23
CA LEU A 8 18.42 13.19 35.77
C LEU A 8 19.29 14.35 35.25
N LEU A 9 20.48 14.03 34.73
CA LEU A 9 21.39 15.01 34.14
C LEU A 9 20.95 15.23 32.68
N ALA A 10 20.27 16.34 32.42
CA ALA A 10 19.90 16.76 31.07
C ALA A 10 21.13 17.27 30.33
N VAL A 11 21.72 16.45 29.47
CA VAL A 11 22.73 16.89 28.51
C VAL A 11 22.00 17.65 27.39
N GLY A 12 22.15 18.97 27.38
CA GLY A 12 21.68 19.81 26.29
C GLY A 12 22.43 19.47 25.01
N VAL A 13 21.74 18.84 24.06
CA VAL A 13 22.25 18.70 22.69
C VAL A 13 22.08 20.06 22.02
N PRO A 14 23.17 20.73 21.59
CA PRO A 14 23.03 21.94 20.81
C PRO A 14 22.37 21.56 19.48
N ALA A 15 21.24 22.20 19.18
CA ALA A 15 20.60 22.09 17.87
C ALA A 15 21.54 22.74 16.84
N LEU A 16 22.43 21.94 16.25
CA LEU A 16 23.12 22.31 15.03
C LEU A 16 22.04 22.49 13.97
N GLY A 17 21.75 23.75 13.62
CA GLY A 17 20.90 24.08 12.49
C GLY A 17 21.56 23.53 11.24
N LEU A 18 21.13 22.33 10.82
CA LEU A 18 21.32 21.89 9.46
C LEU A 18 20.59 22.91 8.60
N ALA A 19 21.35 23.78 7.93
CA ALA A 19 20.83 24.54 6.81
C ALA A 19 20.15 23.50 5.91
N GLN A 20 18.82 23.53 5.88
CA GLN A 20 18.10 22.86 4.82
C GLN A 20 18.52 23.62 3.57
N ASP A 21 19.31 22.99 2.69
CA ASP A 21 19.57 23.58 1.38
C ASP A 21 18.22 24.01 0.82
N PRO A 22 18.04 25.30 0.44
CA PRO A 22 16.79 25.76 -0.11
C PRO A 22 16.58 24.94 -1.38
N ARG A 23 15.68 23.97 -1.31
CA ARG A 23 15.27 23.21 -2.50
C ARG A 23 14.76 24.26 -3.47
N PRO A 24 15.26 24.27 -4.72
CA PRO A 24 14.77 25.21 -5.70
C PRO A 24 13.25 25.10 -5.76
N GLU A 25 12.58 26.24 -5.64
CA GLU A 25 11.12 26.31 -5.74
C GLU A 25 10.71 25.66 -7.07
N PRO A 26 9.69 24.79 -7.05
CA PRO A 26 9.28 24.12 -8.27
C PRO A 26 8.78 25.14 -9.28
N LEU A 27 9.24 24.97 -10.51
CA LEU A 27 8.81 25.74 -11.66
C LEU A 27 7.34 25.43 -11.96
N THR A 28 6.60 26.46 -12.32
CA THR A 28 5.21 26.37 -12.74
C THR A 28 5.13 26.59 -14.25
N GLY A 29 4.13 25.98 -14.90
CA GLY A 29 3.99 26.08 -16.35
C GLY A 29 3.27 24.89 -16.96
N ARG A 30 3.24 24.84 -18.29
CA ARG A 30 2.71 23.68 -19.03
C ARG A 30 3.68 22.52 -18.92
N ILE A 31 3.20 21.34 -18.55
CA ILE A 31 4.00 20.12 -18.54
C ILE A 31 4.25 19.70 -19.98
N GLU A 32 5.52 19.65 -20.40
CA GLU A 32 5.91 19.16 -21.72
C GLU A 32 6.23 17.67 -21.68
N HIS A 33 6.90 17.22 -20.61
CA HIS A 33 7.35 15.85 -20.45
C HIS A 33 7.32 15.39 -18.99
N ILE A 34 7.16 14.08 -18.76
CA ILE A 34 7.24 13.44 -17.44
C ILE A 34 8.34 12.38 -17.49
N GLU A 35 9.39 12.58 -16.69
CA GLU A 35 10.51 11.66 -16.53
C GLU A 35 10.35 10.85 -15.26
N LEU A 36 10.37 9.52 -15.37
CA LEU A 36 10.29 8.60 -14.23
C LEU A 36 11.64 7.90 -14.03
N GLN A 37 12.09 7.83 -12.78
CA GLN A 37 13.36 7.19 -12.43
C GLN A 37 13.26 6.40 -11.12
N GLY A 38 14.00 5.29 -11.05
CA GLY A 38 14.15 4.48 -9.83
C GLY A 38 13.08 3.41 -9.61
N ASN A 39 12.04 3.36 -10.44
CA ASN A 39 11.06 2.27 -10.45
C ASN A 39 11.57 1.08 -11.27
N THR A 40 12.00 0.01 -10.58
CA THR A 40 12.54 -1.20 -11.24
C THR A 40 11.48 -2.31 -11.34
N ARG A 41 10.61 -2.42 -10.33
CA ARG A 41 9.55 -3.43 -10.27
C ARG A 41 8.18 -2.84 -10.58
N THR A 42 7.90 -1.63 -10.11
CA THR A 42 6.65 -0.91 -10.33
C THR A 42 6.60 -0.37 -11.75
N GLN A 43 5.48 -0.59 -12.43
CA GLN A 43 5.30 -0.11 -13.79
C GLN A 43 5.05 1.40 -13.81
N ASP A 44 5.62 2.07 -14.81
CA ASP A 44 5.43 3.50 -15.10
C ASP A 44 3.94 3.89 -15.10
N SER A 45 3.09 3.04 -15.67
CA SER A 45 1.64 3.23 -15.74
C SER A 45 0.98 3.44 -14.38
N VAL A 46 1.49 2.82 -13.31
CA VAL A 46 1.01 3.00 -11.94
C VAL A 46 1.33 4.40 -11.44
N ILE A 47 2.57 4.86 -11.68
CA ILE A 47 3.06 6.17 -11.25
C ILE A 47 2.30 7.25 -12.02
N VAL A 48 2.25 7.18 -13.36
CA VAL A 48 1.53 8.14 -14.21
C VAL A 48 0.06 8.25 -13.82
N ARG A 49 -0.62 7.12 -13.59
CA ARG A 49 -2.02 7.11 -13.14
C ARG A 49 -2.21 7.78 -11.78
N ALA A 50 -1.24 7.66 -10.87
CA ALA A 50 -1.30 8.30 -9.55
C ALA A 50 -1.07 9.81 -9.61
N LEU A 51 -0.30 10.30 -10.60
CA LEU A 51 -0.12 11.74 -10.80
C LEU A 51 -1.45 12.42 -11.13
N ARG A 52 -2.32 11.76 -11.92
CA ARG A 52 -3.54 12.35 -12.49
C ARG A 52 -3.27 13.64 -13.27
N MET A 53 -2.10 13.69 -13.90
CA MET A 53 -1.64 14.77 -14.77
C MET A 53 -0.96 14.13 -15.97
N ALA A 54 -1.06 14.79 -17.11
CA ALA A 54 -0.44 14.38 -18.35
C ALA A 54 0.31 15.57 -18.97
N PRO A 55 1.22 15.31 -19.93
CA PRO A 55 1.75 16.35 -20.79
C PRO A 55 0.63 17.20 -21.39
N GLY A 56 0.78 18.51 -21.36
CA GLY A 56 -0.21 19.51 -21.73
C GLY A 56 -0.94 20.16 -20.55
N ASP A 57 -0.97 19.54 -19.37
CA ASP A 57 -1.58 20.10 -18.17
C ASP A 57 -0.75 21.26 -17.59
N SER A 58 -1.39 22.12 -16.81
CA SER A 58 -0.71 23.20 -16.08
C SER A 58 -0.28 22.74 -14.70
N LEU A 59 0.98 22.98 -14.36
CA LEU A 59 1.60 22.65 -13.08
C LEU A 59 1.72 23.89 -12.21
N THR A 60 1.19 23.83 -10.98
CA THR A 60 1.38 24.84 -9.95
C THR A 60 2.29 24.33 -8.82
N THR A 61 2.77 25.24 -7.97
CA THR A 61 3.59 24.88 -6.80
C THR A 61 2.86 23.91 -5.85
N GLY A 62 1.55 24.10 -5.68
CA GLY A 62 0.72 23.22 -4.84
C GLY A 62 0.57 21.80 -5.42
N ASP A 63 0.58 21.69 -6.74
CA ASP A 63 0.47 20.39 -7.41
C ASP A 63 1.68 19.51 -7.15
N VAL A 64 2.90 20.06 -7.14
CA VAL A 64 4.12 19.28 -6.86
C VAL A 64 4.07 18.60 -5.49
N ALA A 65 3.62 19.34 -4.46
CA ALA A 65 3.43 18.77 -3.13
C ALA A 65 2.34 17.69 -3.11
N GLU A 66 1.27 17.90 -3.86
CA GLU A 66 0.17 16.95 -3.99
C GLU A 66 0.58 15.67 -4.72
N LEU A 67 1.33 15.78 -5.81
CA LEU A 67 1.88 14.65 -6.56
C LEU A 67 2.77 13.79 -5.66
N LYS A 68 3.70 14.43 -4.92
CA LYS A 68 4.55 13.74 -3.94
C LYS A 68 3.71 13.01 -2.89
N ARG A 69 2.68 13.66 -2.34
CA ARG A 69 1.76 13.05 -1.37
C ARG A 69 1.02 11.84 -1.95
N ARG A 70 0.51 11.94 -3.18
CA ARG A 70 -0.20 10.83 -3.85
C ARG A 70 0.70 9.62 -4.06
N LEU A 71 1.94 9.84 -4.51
CA LEU A 71 2.91 8.77 -4.73
C LEU A 71 3.31 8.09 -3.41
N LEU A 72 3.53 8.86 -2.33
CA LEU A 72 3.79 8.30 -1.00
C LEU A 72 2.59 7.48 -0.48
N ASN A 73 1.36 7.93 -0.77
CA ASN A 73 0.14 7.23 -0.38
C ASN A 73 -0.05 5.87 -1.10
N LEU A 74 0.68 5.60 -2.19
CA LEU A 74 0.72 4.27 -2.80
C LEU A 74 1.39 3.23 -1.88
N LYS A 75 2.23 3.67 -0.93
CA LYS A 75 3.00 2.80 -0.03
C LYS A 75 3.91 1.80 -0.75
N LEU A 76 4.28 2.11 -2.00
CA LEU A 76 5.20 1.32 -2.83
C LEU A 76 6.64 1.82 -2.76
N PHE A 77 6.83 3.04 -2.27
CA PHE A 77 8.11 3.74 -2.26
C PHE A 77 8.54 4.10 -0.83
N THR A 78 9.83 3.98 -0.54
CA THR A 78 10.45 4.47 0.69
C THR A 78 10.61 5.99 0.63
N SER A 79 11.03 6.50 -0.53
CA SER A 79 11.22 7.92 -0.77
C SER A 79 10.70 8.30 -2.16
N VAL A 80 10.22 9.55 -2.26
CA VAL A 80 9.73 10.15 -3.51
C VAL A 80 10.25 11.57 -3.56
N GLU A 81 10.93 11.91 -4.65
CA GLU A 81 11.29 13.28 -4.97
C GLU A 81 10.64 13.70 -6.28
N VAL A 82 10.00 14.86 -6.23
CA VAL A 82 9.35 15.48 -7.39
C VAL A 82 10.04 16.81 -7.61
N SER A 83 10.65 16.97 -8.77
CA SER A 83 11.35 18.18 -9.18
C SER A 83 10.91 18.60 -10.57
N THR A 84 11.26 19.83 -10.94
CA THR A 84 10.89 20.41 -12.22
C THR A 84 12.12 21.03 -12.87
N ARG A 85 12.24 20.90 -14.19
CA ARG A 85 13.29 21.55 -14.99
C ARG A 85 12.63 22.36 -16.10
N ALA A 86 13.21 23.51 -16.43
CA ALA A 86 12.76 24.30 -17.56
C ALA A 86 12.98 23.52 -18.87
N GLU A 87 11.96 23.49 -19.73
CA GLU A 87 12.02 22.82 -21.02
C GLU A 87 11.32 23.70 -22.07
N GLY A 88 12.11 24.42 -22.86
CA GLY A 88 11.59 25.39 -23.84
C GLY A 88 10.72 26.46 -23.18
N THR A 89 9.43 26.49 -23.55
CA THR A 89 8.41 27.39 -22.97
C THR A 89 7.61 26.77 -21.82
N GLY A 90 7.86 25.50 -21.50
CA GLY A 90 7.16 24.75 -20.48
C GLY A 90 8.11 24.13 -19.44
N VAL A 91 7.65 23.07 -18.80
CA VAL A 91 8.36 22.39 -17.72
C VAL A 91 8.40 20.87 -17.92
N ALA A 92 9.56 20.28 -17.63
CA ALA A 92 9.73 18.85 -17.48
C ALA A 92 9.49 18.46 -16.02
N LEU A 93 8.55 17.56 -15.77
CA LEU A 93 8.29 16.99 -14.45
C LEU A 93 9.19 15.76 -14.23
N GLN A 94 10.07 15.81 -13.25
CA GLN A 94 10.93 14.71 -12.86
C GLN A 94 10.42 14.05 -11.59
N VAL A 95 10.18 12.75 -11.66
CA VAL A 95 9.73 11.93 -10.54
C VAL A 95 10.77 10.84 -10.30
N ALA A 96 11.53 11.00 -9.22
CA ALA A 96 12.47 10.00 -8.76
C ALA A 96 11.89 9.26 -7.55
N VAL A 97 11.87 7.93 -7.60
CA VAL A 97 11.32 7.09 -6.53
C VAL A 97 12.34 6.05 -6.09
N GLU A 98 12.28 5.69 -4.81
CA GLU A 98 13.01 4.56 -4.26
C GLU A 98 12.02 3.48 -3.85
N GLU A 99 12.06 2.33 -4.52
CA GLU A 99 11.13 1.24 -4.23
C GLU A 99 11.45 0.54 -2.91
N ARG A 100 10.39 0.16 -2.19
CA ARG A 100 10.51 -0.71 -1.00
C ARG A 100 10.16 -2.15 -1.33
N TRP A 101 10.62 -3.05 -0.48
CA TRP A 101 10.11 -4.41 -0.44
C TRP A 101 8.63 -4.43 0.01
N THR A 102 7.80 -5.14 -0.76
CA THR A 102 6.33 -5.16 -0.61
C THR A 102 5.77 -6.49 -0.12
N LEU A 103 6.57 -7.56 -0.10
CA LEU A 103 6.15 -8.88 0.39
C LEU A 103 6.34 -9.00 1.91
N LEU A 104 5.25 -9.12 2.66
CA LEU A 104 5.26 -9.24 4.12
C LEU A 104 4.81 -10.64 4.56
N PRO A 105 5.70 -11.47 5.13
CA PRO A 105 5.31 -12.72 5.75
C PRO A 105 4.73 -12.48 7.15
N ILE A 106 3.66 -13.19 7.47
CA ILE A 106 2.92 -13.11 8.73
C ILE A 106 2.81 -14.53 9.29
N PRO A 107 3.61 -14.89 10.30
CA PRO A 107 3.44 -16.16 10.99
C PRO A 107 2.16 -16.11 11.84
N VAL A 108 1.44 -17.22 11.88
CA VAL A 108 0.21 -17.35 12.66
C VAL A 108 0.28 -18.64 13.48
N PHE A 109 -0.03 -18.54 14.77
CA PHE A 109 -0.21 -19.67 15.66
C PHE A 109 -1.44 -19.43 16.52
N THR A 110 -2.30 -20.44 16.63
CA THR A 110 -3.50 -20.38 17.46
C THR A 110 -3.64 -21.71 18.20
N SER A 111 -4.08 -21.63 19.46
CA SER A 111 -4.42 -22.81 20.26
C SER A 111 -5.66 -22.54 21.10
N SER A 112 -6.66 -23.43 21.05
CA SER A 112 -7.92 -23.31 21.78
C SER A 112 -8.61 -24.67 21.92
N ASN A 113 -9.09 -25.03 23.12
CA ASN A 113 -9.88 -26.24 23.38
C ASN A 113 -9.27 -27.53 22.78
N GLY A 114 -7.96 -27.73 23.02
CA GLY A 114 -7.20 -28.88 22.51
C GLY A 114 -6.93 -28.85 21.00
N GLN A 115 -7.25 -27.74 20.32
CA GLN A 115 -6.94 -27.53 18.91
C GLN A 115 -5.80 -26.58 18.75
N TRP A 116 -4.92 -26.90 17.82
CA TRP A 116 -3.86 -26.00 17.45
C TRP A 116 -3.80 -25.90 15.93
N GLN A 117 -3.46 -24.71 15.44
CA GLN A 117 -3.14 -24.44 14.05
C GLN A 117 -1.95 -23.51 13.98
N ALA A 118 -1.07 -23.77 13.02
CA ALA A 118 0.12 -22.99 12.75
C ALA A 118 0.24 -22.77 11.25
N GLY A 119 0.85 -21.67 10.85
CA GLY A 119 1.06 -21.41 9.44
C GLY A 119 1.66 -20.06 9.14
N VAL A 120 1.64 -19.72 7.86
CA VAL A 120 2.22 -18.49 7.35
C VAL A 120 1.30 -17.91 6.28
N PHE A 121 1.14 -16.61 6.33
CA PHE A 121 0.56 -15.83 5.25
C PHE A 121 1.63 -14.91 4.68
N ALA A 122 1.51 -14.59 3.42
CA ALA A 122 2.35 -13.62 2.74
C ALA A 122 1.43 -12.62 2.04
N VAL A 123 1.70 -11.34 2.28
CA VAL A 123 0.97 -10.22 1.70
C VAL A 123 1.90 -9.53 0.72
N GLU A 124 1.56 -9.54 -0.57
CA GLU A 124 2.25 -8.79 -1.61
C GLU A 124 1.34 -7.65 -2.06
N THR A 125 1.81 -6.39 -1.99
CA THR A 125 1.02 -5.20 -2.33
C THR A 125 1.27 -4.66 -3.74
N ASN A 126 2.32 -5.13 -4.41
CA ASN A 126 2.72 -4.70 -5.75
C ASN A 126 2.87 -5.90 -6.70
N LEU A 127 1.86 -6.76 -6.71
CA LEU A 127 1.86 -7.95 -7.56
C LEU A 127 2.09 -7.54 -9.03
N LEU A 128 3.16 -8.09 -9.61
CA LEU A 128 3.62 -7.80 -10.99
C LEU A 128 3.90 -6.31 -11.28
N GLY A 129 4.14 -5.50 -10.25
CA GLY A 129 4.41 -4.07 -10.41
C GLY A 129 3.18 -3.21 -10.66
N LEU A 130 1.97 -3.74 -10.42
CA LEU A 130 0.71 -3.14 -10.85
C LEU A 130 -0.08 -2.47 -9.71
N ASN A 131 0.47 -2.37 -8.49
CA ASN A 131 -0.25 -1.95 -7.29
C ASN A 131 -1.51 -2.81 -7.01
N LYS A 132 -1.35 -4.13 -7.16
CA LYS A 132 -2.37 -5.14 -6.87
C LYS A 132 -1.95 -5.90 -5.61
N THR A 133 -2.90 -6.13 -4.72
CA THR A 133 -2.64 -6.86 -3.48
C THR A 133 -3.05 -8.31 -3.63
N VAL A 134 -2.15 -9.22 -3.28
CA VAL A 134 -2.47 -10.64 -3.07
C VAL A 134 -2.07 -11.03 -1.66
N VAL A 135 -2.94 -11.76 -0.99
CA VAL A 135 -2.63 -12.47 0.26
C VAL A 135 -2.71 -13.94 -0.06
N PHE A 136 -1.66 -14.68 0.22
CA PHE A 136 -1.65 -16.14 0.09
C PHE A 136 -1.09 -16.74 1.37
N GLY A 137 -1.62 -17.87 1.80
CA GLY A 137 -1.14 -18.48 3.02
C GLY A 137 -1.88 -19.74 3.38
N GLY A 138 -1.32 -20.48 4.31
CA GLY A 138 -1.91 -21.72 4.78
C GLY A 138 -1.78 -21.83 6.28
N LEU A 139 -2.79 -22.46 6.89
CA LEU A 139 -2.80 -22.88 8.28
C LEU A 139 -2.95 -24.40 8.32
N GLY A 140 -2.14 -25.09 9.10
CA GLY A 140 -2.20 -26.54 9.32
C GLY A 140 -2.23 -26.86 10.80
N GLY A 141 -2.93 -27.93 11.16
CA GLY A 141 -3.10 -28.31 12.57
C GLY A 141 -3.65 -29.73 12.76
N ASN A 142 -4.06 -30.00 13.99
CA ASN A 142 -4.58 -31.31 14.38
C ASN A 142 -6.01 -31.62 13.89
N ARG A 143 -6.77 -30.62 13.43
CA ARG A 143 -8.12 -30.79 12.83
C ARG A 143 -8.17 -30.66 11.31
N GLY A 144 -7.08 -30.26 10.67
CA GLY A 144 -7.05 -30.06 9.21
C GLY A 144 -6.05 -29.02 8.75
N ALA A 145 -6.17 -28.65 7.49
CA ALA A 145 -5.42 -27.58 6.87
C ALA A 145 -6.34 -26.68 6.05
N THR A 146 -6.05 -25.39 6.03
CA THR A 146 -6.75 -24.38 5.25
C THR A 146 -5.74 -23.62 4.43
N LEU A 147 -5.95 -23.57 3.11
CA LEU A 147 -5.27 -22.68 2.19
C LEU A 147 -6.18 -21.49 1.89
N PHE A 148 -5.60 -20.31 1.92
CA PHE A 148 -6.28 -19.05 1.71
C PHE A 148 -5.60 -18.27 0.60
N THR A 149 -6.38 -17.71 -0.30
CA THR A 149 -5.92 -16.72 -1.28
C THR A 149 -6.93 -15.60 -1.42
N MET A 150 -6.47 -14.36 -1.32
CA MET A 150 -7.26 -13.17 -1.54
C MET A 150 -6.55 -12.30 -2.56
N TYR A 151 -7.29 -11.76 -3.51
CA TYR A 151 -6.81 -10.82 -4.49
C TYR A 151 -7.65 -9.53 -4.43
N LYS A 152 -6.96 -8.39 -4.47
CA LYS A 152 -7.58 -7.06 -4.47
C LYS A 152 -6.90 -6.18 -5.51
N ASP A 153 -7.72 -5.53 -6.32
CA ASP A 153 -7.28 -4.59 -7.36
C ASP A 153 -7.87 -3.19 -7.10
N ALA A 154 -7.00 -2.19 -7.01
CA ALA A 154 -7.42 -0.80 -6.82
C ALA A 154 -7.73 -0.07 -8.14
N SER A 155 -7.37 -0.65 -9.29
CA SER A 155 -7.32 0.05 -10.58
C SER A 155 -8.53 -0.11 -11.49
N ILE A 156 -9.52 -0.93 -11.11
CA ILE A 156 -10.69 -1.22 -11.95
C ILE A 156 -11.79 -0.17 -11.68
N LEU A 157 -11.91 0.85 -12.54
CA LEU A 157 -13.11 1.71 -12.69
C LEU A 157 -13.64 2.39 -11.41
N ASP A 158 -12.77 2.92 -10.53
CA ASP A 158 -13.13 3.44 -9.19
C ASP A 158 -13.88 2.42 -8.29
N SER A 159 -13.83 1.14 -8.67
CA SER A 159 -14.44 0.01 -8.00
C SER A 159 -13.38 -0.91 -7.41
N ARG A 160 -13.33 -0.94 -6.08
CA ARG A 160 -12.47 -1.84 -5.29
C ARG A 160 -12.94 -3.31 -5.36
N TRP A 161 -12.79 -3.96 -6.51
CA TRP A 161 -13.08 -5.39 -6.63
C TRP A 161 -12.18 -6.21 -5.69
N THR A 162 -12.80 -7.11 -4.93
CA THR A 162 -12.13 -8.02 -4.00
C THR A 162 -12.59 -9.44 -4.30
N GLY A 163 -11.64 -10.33 -4.64
CA GLY A 163 -11.89 -11.75 -4.84
C GLY A 163 -11.26 -12.57 -3.72
N LEU A 164 -11.98 -13.56 -3.20
CA LEU A 164 -11.51 -14.41 -2.12
C LEU A 164 -11.78 -15.88 -2.45
N VAL A 165 -10.74 -16.71 -2.33
CA VAL A 165 -10.79 -18.15 -2.53
C VAL A 165 -10.22 -18.83 -1.29
N THR A 166 -11.00 -19.74 -0.71
CA THR A 166 -10.62 -20.53 0.47
C THR A 166 -10.77 -22.01 0.16
N LEU A 167 -9.69 -22.76 0.31
CA LEU A 167 -9.68 -24.21 0.19
C LEU A 167 -9.39 -24.80 1.58
N GLN A 168 -10.25 -25.69 2.05
CA GLN A 168 -10.13 -26.30 3.37
C GLN A 168 -10.17 -27.82 3.25
N ALA A 169 -9.25 -28.48 3.93
CA ALA A 169 -9.20 -29.94 4.05
C ALA A 169 -9.27 -30.33 5.53
N SER A 170 -10.22 -31.18 5.87
CA SER A 170 -10.43 -31.66 7.24
C SER A 170 -9.67 -32.98 7.46
N ARG A 171 -8.96 -33.11 8.59
CA ARG A 171 -8.37 -34.39 8.99
C ARG A 171 -9.39 -35.18 9.81
N PRO A 172 -9.78 -36.40 9.40
CA PRO A 172 -10.78 -37.16 10.13
C PRO A 172 -10.20 -37.80 11.40
N PRO A 173 -11.01 -38.04 12.43
CA PRO A 173 -10.56 -38.72 13.65
C PRO A 173 -10.44 -40.23 13.41
N GLY A 174 -9.21 -40.72 13.22
CA GLY A 174 -8.89 -42.15 13.18
C GLY A 174 -8.49 -42.71 11.80
N PRO A 175 -7.98 -43.96 11.77
CA PRO A 175 -7.34 -44.55 10.58
C PRO A 175 -8.30 -44.99 9.46
N THR A 176 -9.62 -45.02 9.71
CA THR A 176 -10.62 -45.60 8.78
C THR A 176 -11.55 -44.58 8.12
N ALA A 177 -11.40 -43.29 8.41
CA ALA A 177 -12.29 -42.25 7.88
C ALA A 177 -11.66 -41.51 6.69
N SER A 178 -12.42 -41.34 5.60
CA SER A 178 -12.02 -40.54 4.44
C SER A 178 -12.04 -39.04 4.78
N GLY A 179 -10.96 -38.33 4.48
CA GLY A 179 -10.91 -36.87 4.65
C GLY A 179 -11.87 -36.17 3.70
N ALA A 180 -12.47 -35.07 4.15
CA ALA A 180 -13.35 -34.23 3.33
C ALA A 180 -12.62 -32.92 2.96
N SER A 181 -12.60 -32.58 1.66
CA SER A 181 -12.12 -31.30 1.15
C SER A 181 -13.30 -30.41 0.76
N ARG A 182 -13.27 -29.14 1.15
CA ARG A 182 -14.25 -28.10 0.77
C ARG A 182 -13.53 -26.93 0.12
N ALA A 183 -14.08 -26.45 -0.98
CA ALA A 183 -13.67 -25.21 -1.62
C ALA A 183 -14.83 -24.20 -1.52
N SER A 184 -14.53 -22.95 -1.19
CA SER A 184 -15.49 -21.85 -1.29
C SER A 184 -14.83 -20.62 -1.88
N SER A 185 -15.58 -19.89 -2.69
CA SER A 185 -15.15 -18.63 -3.31
C SER A 185 -16.22 -17.57 -3.12
N SER A 186 -15.81 -16.33 -2.86
CA SER A 186 -16.70 -15.18 -2.83
C SER A 186 -16.07 -13.99 -3.56
N MET A 187 -16.93 -13.17 -4.17
CA MET A 187 -16.52 -12.00 -4.93
C MET A 187 -17.35 -10.81 -4.44
N GLY A 188 -16.67 -9.77 -3.96
CA GLY A 188 -17.31 -8.55 -3.49
C GLY A 188 -17.48 -7.55 -4.63
N THR A 189 -18.69 -7.05 -4.81
CA THR A 189 -18.99 -5.92 -5.72
C THR A 189 -18.62 -4.57 -5.07
N PRO A 190 -18.37 -3.52 -5.86
CA PRO A 190 -18.16 -2.18 -5.32
C PRO A 190 -19.34 -1.71 -4.46
N THR A 191 -19.04 -1.22 -3.27
CA THR A 191 -19.94 -0.29 -2.58
C THR A 191 -19.99 0.98 -3.43
N ALA A 192 -21.06 1.19 -4.20
CA ALA A 192 -21.33 2.51 -4.76
C ALA A 192 -21.38 3.48 -3.57
N ALA A 193 -20.51 4.49 -3.57
CA ALA A 193 -20.60 5.57 -2.60
C ALA A 193 -22.01 6.16 -2.73
N SER A 194 -22.87 5.92 -1.74
CA SER A 194 -24.17 6.55 -1.65
C SER A 194 -23.92 8.04 -1.43
N ILE A 195 -23.93 8.82 -2.51
CA ILE A 195 -24.01 10.27 -2.43
C ILE A 195 -25.40 10.57 -1.89
N SER A 196 -25.54 10.64 -0.56
CA SER A 196 -26.74 11.18 0.08
C SER A 196 -26.76 12.68 -0.20
N ARG A 197 -27.34 13.05 -1.35
CA ARG A 197 -27.66 14.43 -1.65
C ARG A 197 -28.82 14.83 -0.74
N ALA A 198 -28.51 15.31 0.46
CA ALA A 198 -29.48 15.95 1.32
C ALA A 198 -29.97 17.21 0.60
N ARG A 199 -31.14 17.10 -0.05
CA ARG A 199 -31.92 18.28 -0.47
C ARG A 199 -32.42 18.93 0.81
N SER A 200 -31.91 20.12 1.10
CA SER A 200 -32.54 21.07 2.02
C SER A 200 -33.93 21.38 1.49
N ALA A 201 -34.97 20.89 2.17
CA ALA A 201 -36.31 21.42 2.02
C ALA A 201 -36.42 22.60 2.99
N SER A 202 -36.48 23.81 2.44
CA SER A 202 -36.99 24.99 3.09
C SER A 202 -38.51 24.87 3.21
N SER A 203 -39.04 24.97 4.43
CA SER A 203 -40.37 25.50 4.74
C SER A 203 -40.32 26.10 6.14
#